data_AF-A0A8S3B2L6-F1
#
_entry.id   AF-A0A8S3B2L6-F1
#
_cell.length_a   1.000
_cell.length_b   1.000
_cell.length_c   1.000
_cell.angle_alpha   90.00
_cell.angle_beta   90.00
_cell.angle_gamma   90.00
#
_symmetry.space_group_name_H-M   'P 1'
#
loop_
_entity.id
_entity.type
_entity.pdbx_description
1 polymer ?
#
loop_
_entity_poly.entity_id
_entity_poly.type
_entity_poly.pdbx_seq_one_letter_code
_entity_poly.pdbx_strand_id
1 'polypeptide(L)'
;MLDYIPNDQTIVTYVFPYMWLISSVLVVFLEIVLNIKATYGRYNTSGSGISARLAWFIQELPSFFVPCFLLYYHQSSLSMTKFAIIGLFLIHYFQ
;
A
#
# COMPACT_ATOMS: atom_id res chain seq x y z
N MET A 1 -4.26 -29.16 -18.70
CA MET A 1 -3.31 -28.13 -18.23
C MET A 1 -3.93 -27.61 -16.94
N LEU A 2 -3.62 -28.29 -15.84
CA LEU A 2 -4.37 -28.20 -14.59
C LEU A 2 -4.21 -26.82 -13.95
N ASP A 3 -5.30 -26.28 -13.42
CA ASP A 3 -5.39 -24.99 -12.72
C ASP A 3 -4.47 -24.99 -11.49
N TYR A 4 -3.28 -24.41 -11.63
CA TYR A 4 -2.40 -24.16 -10.49
C TYR A 4 -2.99 -23.02 -9.66
N ILE A 5 -3.67 -23.35 -8.57
CA ILE A 5 -4.10 -22.38 -7.55
C ILE A 5 -2.88 -22.15 -6.63
N PRO A 6 -2.31 -20.94 -6.59
CA PRO A 6 -1.18 -20.65 -5.71
C PRO A 6 -1.62 -20.74 -4.25
N ASN A 7 -0.77 -21.36 -3.40
CA ASN A 7 -0.99 -21.36 -1.95
C ASN A 7 -0.79 -19.95 -1.35
N ASP A 8 -1.41 -19.66 -0.21
CA ASP A 8 -1.35 -18.36 0.49
C ASP A 8 0.07 -17.85 0.68
N GLN A 9 1.01 -18.74 1.02
CA GLN A 9 2.43 -18.36 1.17
C GLN A 9 3.07 -17.91 -0.14
N THR A 10 2.72 -18.53 -1.27
CA THR A 10 3.19 -18.15 -2.60
C THR A 10 2.65 -16.78 -2.99
N ILE A 11 1.39 -16.50 -2.65
CA ILE A 11 0.75 -15.21 -2.92
C ILE A 11 1.45 -14.10 -2.15
N VAL A 12 1.65 -14.29 -0.84
CA VAL A 12 2.26 -13.26 0.04
C VAL A 12 3.74 -13.04 -0.29
N THR A 13 4.49 -14.11 -0.56
CA THR A 13 5.95 -14.03 -0.75
C THR A 13 6.35 -13.53 -2.14
N TYR A 14 5.55 -13.85 -3.17
CA TYR A 14 5.94 -13.57 -4.55
C TYR A 14 4.93 -12.68 -5.26
N VAL A 15 3.63 -13.01 -5.24
CA VAL A 15 2.65 -12.30 -6.06
C VAL A 15 2.51 -10.84 -5.64
N PHE A 16 2.28 -10.55 -4.35
CA PHE A 16 2.16 -9.15 -3.90
C PHE A 16 3.44 -8.33 -4.12
N PRO A 17 4.66 -8.82 -3.76
CA PRO A 17 5.89 -8.06 -4.01
C PRO A 17 6.17 -7.79 -5.49
N TYR A 18 5.95 -8.77 -6.37
CA TYR A 18 6.16 -8.56 -7.81
C TYR A 18 5.14 -7.59 -8.41
N MET A 19 3.86 -7.66 -8.00
CA MET A 19 2.86 -6.68 -8.45
C MET A 19 3.22 -5.27 -7.99
N TRP A 20 3.67 -5.11 -6.75
CA TRP A 20 4.12 -3.82 -6.23
C TRP A 20 5.31 -3.28 -7.02
N LEU A 21 6.32 -4.13 -7.29
CA LEU A 21 7.51 -3.74 -8.06
C LEU A 21 7.17 -3.37 -9.51
N ILE A 22 6.32 -4.14 -10.19
CA ILE A 22 5.91 -3.83 -11.56
C ILE A 22 5.13 -2.50 -11.59
N SER A 23 4.22 -2.29 -10.63
CA SER A 23 3.44 -1.06 -10.55
C SER A 23 4.31 0.17 -10.29
N SER A 24 5.31 0.07 -9.41
CA SER A 24 6.21 1.18 -9.10
C SER A 24 7.14 1.52 -10.27
N VAL A 25 7.67 0.50 -10.95
CA VAL A 25 8.46 0.70 -12.18
C VAL A 25 7.63 1.39 -13.25
N LEU A 26 6.38 0.95 -13.45
CA LEU A 26 5.47 1.56 -14.41
C LEU A 26 5.20 3.04 -14.07
N VAL A 27 4.81 3.33 -12.82
CA VAL A 27 4.52 4.71 -12.39
C VAL A 27 5.74 5.62 -12.57
N VAL A 28 6.91 5.19 -12.10
CA VAL A 28 8.16 5.96 -12.23
C VAL A 28 8.55 6.15 -13.70
N PHE A 29 8.37 5.14 -14.54
CA PHE A 29 8.62 5.26 -15.98
C PHE A 29 7.69 6.30 -16.63
N LEU A 30 6.39 6.25 -16.34
CA LEU A 30 5.40 7.23 -16.84
C LEU A 30 5.77 8.65 -16.40
N GLU A 31 6.18 8.83 -15.14
CA GLU A 31 6.51 10.14 -14.59
C GLU A 31 7.82 10.74 -15.10
N ILE A 32 8.87 9.91 -15.24
CA ILE A 32 10.22 10.36 -15.62
C ILE A 32 10.40 10.37 -17.13
N VAL A 33 10.06 9.27 -17.81
CA VAL A 33 10.37 9.09 -19.23
C VAL A 33 9.31 9.74 -20.11
N LEU A 34 8.03 9.54 -19.79
CA LEU A 34 6.92 10.12 -20.56
C LEU A 34 6.48 11.49 -20.04
N ASN A 35 7.07 11.96 -18.93
CA ASN A 35 6.74 13.23 -18.28
C ASN A 35 5.25 13.38 -17.91
N ILE A 36 4.53 12.26 -17.73
CA ILE A 36 3.13 12.23 -17.31
C ILE A 36 3.10 12.39 -15.80
N LYS A 37 2.84 13.59 -15.30
CA LYS A 37 2.78 13.86 -13.87
C LYS A 37 1.46 13.41 -13.29
N ALA A 38 1.52 12.81 -12.10
CA ALA A 38 0.31 12.50 -11.35
C ALA A 38 -0.47 13.79 -11.03
N THR A 39 -1.77 13.77 -11.31
CA THR A 39 -2.65 14.95 -11.32
C THR A 39 -3.15 15.33 -9.92
N TYR A 40 -2.22 15.41 -8.96
CA TYR A 40 -2.47 15.90 -7.61
C TYR A 40 -1.50 17.04 -7.25
N GLY A 41 -1.80 17.77 -6.18
CA GLY A 41 -0.94 18.87 -5.71
C GLY A 41 -0.69 19.94 -6.78
N ARG A 42 0.59 20.28 -6.99
CA ARG A 42 1.04 21.33 -7.95
C ARG A 42 0.63 21.06 -9.39
N TYR A 43 0.41 19.80 -9.77
CA TYR A 43 0.07 19.40 -11.13
C TYR A 43 -1.45 19.19 -11.34
N ASN A 44 -2.27 19.51 -10.34
CA ASN A 44 -3.72 19.47 -10.48
C ASN A 44 -4.25 20.73 -11.17
N THR A 45 -4.60 20.61 -12.45
CA THR A 45 -5.07 21.73 -13.28
C THR A 45 -6.58 21.77 -13.47
N SER A 46 -7.27 20.64 -13.30
CA SER A 46 -8.70 20.50 -13.60
C SER A 46 -9.60 20.41 -12.36
N GLY A 47 -9.02 20.24 -11.16
CA GLY A 47 -9.77 20.07 -9.92
C GLY A 47 -10.47 18.72 -9.86
N SER A 48 -10.21 17.92 -8.82
CA SER A 48 -10.72 16.55 -8.70
C SER A 48 -12.12 16.44 -8.10
N GLY A 49 -12.78 17.57 -7.80
CA GLY A 49 -14.12 17.61 -7.17
C GLY A 49 -14.16 17.16 -5.70
N ILE A 50 -13.07 16.59 -5.17
CA ILE A 50 -12.94 16.11 -3.78
C ILE A 50 -11.93 16.99 -3.05
N SER A 51 -12.21 17.33 -1.79
CA SER A 51 -11.24 18.06 -0.96
C SER A 51 -9.96 17.23 -0.78
N ALA A 52 -8.79 17.86 -0.95
CA ALA A 52 -7.50 17.16 -0.86
C ALA A 52 -7.32 16.43 0.49
N ARG A 53 -7.79 17.03 1.59
CA ARG A 53 -7.75 16.41 2.93
C ARG A 53 -8.53 15.10 2.99
N LEU A 54 -9.74 15.07 2.42
CA LEU A 54 -10.56 13.86 2.41
C LEU A 54 -9.95 12.78 1.51
N ALA A 55 -9.43 13.17 0.35
CA ALA A 55 -8.78 12.23 -0.58
C ALA A 55 -7.57 11.55 0.07
N TRP A 56 -6.66 12.33 0.67
CA TRP A 56 -5.50 11.79 1.40
C TRP A 56 -5.92 10.92 2.59
N PHE A 57 -6.88 11.38 3.40
CA PHE A 57 -7.37 10.59 4.52
C PHE A 57 -7.85 9.21 4.07
N ILE A 58 -8.79 9.16 3.12
CA ILE A 58 -9.35 7.89 2.62
C ILE A 58 -8.27 7.01 1.97
N GLN A 59 -7.34 7.61 1.24
CA GLN A 59 -6.27 6.87 0.55
C GLN A 59 -5.33 6.17 1.53
N GLU A 60 -4.98 6.81 2.65
CA GLU A 60 -4.04 6.27 3.63
C GLU A 60 -4.70 5.35 4.68
N LEU A 61 -6.02 5.44 4.87
CA LEU A 61 -6.77 4.63 5.83
C LEU A 61 -6.50 3.10 5.75
N PRO A 62 -6.43 2.46 4.57
CA PRO A 62 -6.17 1.02 4.48
C PRO A 62 -4.81 0.63 5.07
N SER A 63 -3.78 1.45 4.86
CA SER A 63 -2.44 1.22 5.40
C SER A 63 -2.42 1.29 6.93
N PHE A 64 -3.33 2.04 7.56
CA PHE A 64 -3.47 2.05 9.01
C PHE A 64 -4.35 0.90 9.53
N PHE A 65 -5.52 0.69 8.94
CA PHE A 65 -6.48 -0.28 9.49
C PHE A 65 -6.10 -1.74 9.21
N VAL A 66 -5.51 -2.07 8.05
CA VAL A 66 -5.13 -3.46 7.73
C VAL A 66 -4.12 -4.03 8.74
N PRO A 67 -3.02 -3.34 9.10
CA PRO A 67 -2.13 -3.84 10.16
C PRO A 67 -2.77 -3.84 11.55
N CYS A 68 -3.69 -2.91 11.87
CA CYS A 68 -4.47 -2.98 13.11
C CYS A 68 -5.29 -4.27 13.21
N PHE A 69 -5.97 -4.66 12.12
CA PHE A 69 -6.67 -5.95 12.07
C PHE A 69 -5.71 -7.12 12.22
N LEU A 70 -4.54 -7.06 11.57
CA LEU A 70 -3.53 -8.12 11.68
C LEU A 70 -3.03 -8.29 13.12
N LEU A 71 -2.76 -7.19 13.84
CA LEU A 71 -2.40 -7.25 15.25
C LEU A 71 -3.54 -7.82 16.10
N TYR A 72 -4.78 -7.36 15.87
CA TYR A 72 -5.94 -7.82 16.65
C TYR A 72 -6.17 -9.33 16.54
N TYR A 73 -6.10 -9.89 15.32
CA TYR A 73 -6.37 -11.32 15.11
C TYR A 73 -5.17 -12.24 15.40
N HIS A 74 -3.94 -11.74 15.31
CA HIS A 74 -2.74 -12.57 15.41
C HIS A 74 -1.83 -12.25 16.61
N GLN A 75 -2.25 -11.39 17.55
CA GLN A 75 -1.45 -10.95 18.70
C GLN A 75 -0.74 -12.08 19.46
N SER A 76 -1.40 -13.23 19.68
CA SER A 76 -0.84 -14.36 20.44
C SER A 76 0.20 -15.17 19.67
N SER A 77 0.26 -15.01 18.35
CA SER A 77 1.16 -15.74 17.45
C SER A 77 2.35 -14.91 16.96
N LEU A 78 2.36 -13.60 17.26
CA LEU A 78 3.39 -12.68 16.83
C LEU A 78 4.57 -12.66 17.81
N SER A 79 5.79 -12.74 17.27
CA SER A 79 6.99 -12.47 18.06
C SER A 79 7.08 -10.97 18.40
N MET A 80 7.77 -10.65 19.50
CA MET A 80 7.94 -9.26 19.96
C MET A 80 8.55 -8.36 18.87
N THR A 81 9.49 -8.89 18.08
CA THR A 81 10.10 -8.15 16.96
C THR A 81 9.07 -7.79 15.89
N LYS A 82 8.21 -8.74 15.48
CA LYS A 82 7.18 -8.48 14.46
C LYS A 82 6.15 -7.48 14.99
N PHE A 83 5.76 -7.62 16.25
CA PHE A 83 4.86 -6.67 16.92
C PHE A 83 5.43 -5.25 16.90
N ALA A 84 6.70 -5.07 17.26
CA ALA A 84 7.37 -3.77 17.26
C ALA A 84 7.44 -3.15 15.85
N ILE A 85 7.78 -3.94 14.82
CA ILE A 85 7.85 -3.46 13.43
C ILE A 85 6.48 -2.99 12.95
N ILE A 86 5.42 -3.76 13.20
CA ILE A 86 4.05 -3.37 12.82
C ILE A 86 3.60 -2.13 13.61
N GLY A 87 3.96 -2.04 14.89
CA GLY A 87 3.68 -0.86 15.72
C GLY A 87 4.33 0.42 15.18
N LEU A 88 5.61 0.35 14.78
CA LEU A 88 6.30 1.48 14.14
C LEU A 88 5.64 1.89 12.81
N PHE A 89 5.19 0.90 12.02
CA PHE A 89 4.44 1.16 10.79
C PHE A 89 3.12 1.88 11.09
N LEU A 90 2.38 1.45 12.10
CA LEU A 90 1.13 2.12 12.50
C LEU A 90 1.33 3.54 13.01
N ILE A 91 2.40 3.78 13.78
CA ILE A 91 2.77 5.14 14.24
C ILE A 91 3.03 6.04 13.03
N HIS A 92 3.72 5.54 12.00
CA HIS A 92 3.99 6.31 10.79
C HIS A 92 2.70 6.72 10.05
N TYR A 93 1.73 5.82 9.89
CA TYR A 93 0.48 6.11 9.18
C TYR A 93 -0.57 6.86 10.01
N PHE A 94 -0.35 7.03 11.31
CA PHE A 94 -1.22 7.84 12.17
C PHE A 94 -0.85 9.34 12.16
N GLN A 95 0.39 9.65 11.77
CA GLN A 95 0.97 11.00 11.75
C GLN A 95 0.70 11.73 10.44
#